data_AF-A0A2A2PRD2-F1
#
_entry.id   AF-A0A2A2PRD2-F1
#
_cell.length_a   1.000
_cell.length_b   1.000
_cell.length_c   1.000
_cell.angle_alpha   90.00
_cell.angle_beta   90.00
_cell.angle_gamma   90.00
#
_symmetry.space_group_name_H-M   'P 1'
#
loop_
_entity.id
_entity.type
_entity.pdbx_description
1 polymer ?
#
loop_
_entity_poly.entity_id
_entity_poly.type
_entity_poly.pdbx_seq_one_letter_code
_entity_poly.pdbx_strand_id
1 'polypeptide(L)'
;MKVSDLDTGKLIEVINRAIFPVVFEGVDAQTPPNELRDRANLNSEIMGRIMGVLLCNDEVGEEIFDLIDRSVAHMKTGHAESFGELLGPGGSLSKIHKL
;
A
#
# COMPACT_ATOMS: atom_id res chain seq x y z
N MET A 1 -18.40 1.39 -21.78
CA MET A 1 -17.92 1.22 -20.40
C MET A 1 -16.62 2.00 -20.29
N LYS A 2 -16.56 2.92 -19.34
CA LYS A 2 -15.38 3.76 -19.04
C LYS A 2 -14.75 3.31 -17.73
N VAL A 3 -13.49 3.68 -17.50
CA VAL A 3 -12.80 3.44 -16.22
C VAL A 3 -13.55 4.11 -15.05
N SER A 4 -14.16 5.27 -15.27
CA SER A 4 -15.05 5.95 -14.32
C SER A 4 -16.24 5.13 -13.83
N ASP A 5 -16.66 4.14 -14.63
CA ASP A 5 -17.82 3.30 -14.31
C ASP A 5 -17.42 2.11 -13.41
N LEU A 6 -16.12 1.90 -13.19
CA LEU A 6 -15.60 0.84 -12.35
C LEU A 6 -15.55 1.29 -10.88
N ASP A 7 -15.82 0.35 -9.99
CA ASP A 7 -15.57 0.53 -8.56
C ASP A 7 -14.06 0.54 -8.32
N THR A 8 -13.49 1.74 -8.20
CA THR A 8 -12.06 1.96 -7.98
C THR A 8 -11.56 1.25 -6.73
N GLY A 9 -12.38 1.15 -5.68
CA GLY A 9 -12.03 0.42 -4.46
C GLY A 9 -11.82 -1.06 -4.72
N LYS A 10 -12.76 -1.71 -5.43
CA LYS A 10 -12.61 -3.12 -5.83
C LYS A 10 -11.45 -3.34 -6.78
N LEU A 11 -11.21 -2.41 -7.71
CA LEU A 11 -10.09 -2.49 -8.63
C LEU A 11 -8.76 -2.43 -7.89
N ILE A 12 -8.62 -1.49 -6.95
CA ILE A 12 -7.43 -1.36 -6.08
C ILE A 12 -7.22 -2.62 -5.25
N GLU A 13 -8.28 -3.21 -4.70
CA GLU A 13 -8.16 -4.46 -3.94
C GLU A 13 -7.61 -5.60 -4.80
N VAL A 14 -8.14 -5.79 -6.01
CA VAL A 14 -7.67 -6.83 -6.95
C VAL A 14 -6.21 -6.60 -7.33
N ILE A 15 -5.85 -5.36 -7.62
CA ILE A 15 -4.47 -5.00 -7.98
C ILE A 15 -3.53 -5.25 -6.79
N ASN A 16 -3.89 -4.84 -5.58
CA ASN A 16 -3.07 -5.07 -4.39
C ASN A 16 -2.84 -6.57 -4.16
N ARG A 17 -3.87 -7.41 -4.32
CA ARG A 17 -3.74 -8.87 -4.20
C ARG A 17 -2.78 -9.47 -5.24
N ALA A 18 -2.69 -8.88 -6.42
CA ALA A 18 -1.77 -9.32 -7.47
C ALA A 18 -0.32 -8.84 -7.23
N ILE A 19 -0.16 -7.64 -6.67
CA ILE A 19 1.15 -7.00 -6.43
C ILE A 19 1.79 -7.50 -5.13
N PHE A 20 0.98 -7.78 -4.11
CA PHE A 20 1.46 -8.17 -2.79
C PHE A 20 2.47 -9.34 -2.81
N PRO A 21 2.24 -10.45 -3.53
CA PRO A 21 3.20 -11.56 -3.60
C PRO A 21 4.53 -11.18 -4.26
N VAL A 22 4.52 -10.20 -5.17
CA VAL A 22 5.73 -9.71 -5.85
C VAL A 22 6.56 -8.83 -4.90
N VAL A 23 5.90 -7.93 -4.16
CA VAL A 23 6.59 -7.00 -3.25
C VAL A 23 7.15 -7.73 -2.03
N PHE A 24 6.40 -8.70 -1.51
CA PHE A 24 6.76 -9.48 -0.32
C PHE A 24 7.37 -10.84 -0.66
N GLU A 25 7.90 -11.03 -1.88
CA GLU A 25 8.61 -12.25 -2.23
C GLU A 25 9.79 -12.50 -1.26
N GLY A 26 9.88 -13.73 -0.76
CA GLY A 26 10.95 -14.15 0.15
C GLY A 26 10.78 -13.68 1.60
N VAL A 27 9.69 -12.96 1.92
CA VAL A 27 9.38 -12.60 3.31
C VAL A 27 8.89 -13.82 4.08
N ASP A 28 9.46 -14.02 5.26
CA ASP A 28 9.16 -15.13 6.16
C ASP A 28 9.14 -14.68 7.63
N ALA A 29 8.99 -15.64 8.54
CA ALA A 29 8.93 -15.37 9.98
C ALA A 29 10.26 -14.87 10.59
N GLN A 30 11.39 -14.99 9.88
CA GLN A 30 12.70 -14.52 10.33
C GLN A 30 13.05 -13.13 9.77
N THR A 31 12.23 -12.61 8.85
CA THR A 31 12.48 -11.32 8.22
C THR A 31 12.51 -10.20 9.25
N PRO A 32 13.60 -9.41 9.31
CA PRO A 32 13.72 -8.31 10.26
C PRO A 32 12.59 -7.28 10.13
N PRO A 33 12.10 -6.69 11.24
CA PRO A 33 11.02 -5.70 11.19
C PRO A 33 11.31 -4.45 10.34
N ASN A 34 12.57 -4.05 10.19
CA ASN A 34 12.95 -2.95 9.30
C ASN A 34 12.76 -3.33 7.82
N GLU A 35 13.12 -4.55 7.43
CA GLU A 35 12.91 -5.02 6.05
C GLU A 35 11.42 -5.15 5.73
N LEU A 36 10.61 -5.65 6.68
CA LEU A 36 9.14 -5.66 6.54
C LEU A 36 8.58 -4.25 6.31
N ARG A 37 9.09 -3.25 7.04
CA ARG A 37 8.69 -1.86 6.89
C ARG A 37 9.09 -1.29 5.52
N ASP A 38 10.28 -1.63 5.03
CA ASP A 38 10.75 -1.20 3.71
C ASP A 38 9.90 -1.82 2.59
N ARG A 39 9.52 -3.10 2.71
CA ARG A 39 8.58 -3.75 1.77
C ARG A 39 7.18 -3.12 1.82
N ALA A 40 6.67 -2.82 3.02
CA ALA A 40 5.40 -2.14 3.18
C ALA A 40 5.41 -0.74 2.54
N ASN A 41 6.50 0.02 2.72
CA ASN A 41 6.67 1.33 2.10
C ASN A 41 6.70 1.24 0.56
N LEU A 42 7.41 0.24 0.01
CA LEU A 42 7.42 -0.02 -1.43
C LEU A 42 6.03 -0.38 -1.95
N ASN A 43 5.28 -1.24 -1.25
CA ASN A 43 3.91 -1.58 -1.62
C ASN A 43 3.00 -0.34 -1.62
N SER A 44 3.12 0.52 -0.58
CA SER A 44 2.38 1.80 -0.51
C SER A 44 2.68 2.71 -1.68
N GLU A 45 3.95 2.80 -2.10
CA GLU A 45 4.35 3.64 -3.22
C GLU A 45 3.75 3.14 -4.53
N ILE A 46 3.86 1.84 -4.81
CA ILE A 46 3.31 1.22 -6.01
C ILE A 46 1.79 1.42 -6.06
N MET A 47 1.09 1.10 -4.97
CA MET A 47 -0.36 1.23 -4.90
C MET A 47 -0.82 2.68 -4.97
N GLY A 48 -0.10 3.61 -4.34
CA GLY A 48 -0.40 5.04 -4.41
C GLY A 48 -0.26 5.59 -5.83
N ARG A 49 0.78 5.19 -6.57
CA ARG A 49 0.95 5.56 -7.99
C ARG A 49 -0.20 5.05 -8.85
N ILE A 50 -0.57 3.78 -8.69
CA ILE A 50 -1.67 3.17 -9.44
C ILE A 50 -3.00 3.87 -9.11
N MET A 51 -3.26 4.13 -7.83
CA MET A 51 -4.45 4.83 -7.39
C MET A 51 -4.51 6.24 -7.95
N GLY A 52 -3.39 6.98 -7.94
CA GLY A 52 -3.31 8.31 -8.54
C GLY A 52 -3.71 8.30 -10.01
N VAL A 53 -3.19 7.35 -10.79
CA VAL A 53 -3.55 7.19 -12.21
C VAL A 53 -5.04 6.86 -12.39
N LEU A 54 -5.57 5.91 -11.61
CA LEU A 54 -6.98 5.51 -11.70
C LEU A 54 -7.94 6.65 -11.33
N LEU A 55 -7.53 7.53 -10.41
CA LEU A 55 -8.31 8.69 -10.00
C LEU A 55 -8.27 9.85 -11.01
N CYS A 56 -7.25 9.91 -11.89
CA CYS A 56 -7.17 10.93 -12.94
C CYS A 56 -8.17 10.71 -14.09
N ASN A 57 -8.78 9.52 -14.19
CA ASN A 57 -9.85 9.18 -15.14
C ASN A 57 -9.56 9.66 -16.59
N ASP A 58 -10.32 10.64 -17.14
CA ASP A 58 -10.18 11.14 -18.52
C ASP A 58 -9.22 12.37 -18.65
N GLU A 59 -8.67 12.90 -17.54
CA GLU A 59 -7.83 14.12 -17.53
C GLU A 59 -6.39 13.83 -17.10
N VAL A 60 -5.52 13.52 -18.08
CA VAL A 60 -4.07 13.41 -17.84
C VAL A 60 -3.42 14.76 -18.12
N GLY A 61 -3.44 15.65 -17.12
CA GLY A 61 -2.65 16.89 -17.09
C GLY A 61 -1.40 16.76 -16.19
N GLU A 62 -0.53 17.78 -16.19
CA GLU A 62 0.72 17.82 -15.40
C GLU A 62 0.51 17.60 -13.88
N GLU A 63 -0.73 17.77 -13.39
CA GLU A 63 -1.18 17.59 -12.00
C GLU A 63 -1.18 16.12 -11.51
N ILE A 64 -0.91 15.15 -12.40
CA ILE A 64 -0.89 13.72 -12.04
C ILE A 64 0.16 13.38 -10.99
N PHE A 65 1.29 14.09 -10.95
CA PHE A 65 2.35 13.86 -9.97
C PHE A 65 1.91 14.24 -8.56
N ASP A 66 1.20 15.37 -8.39
CA ASP A 66 0.66 15.78 -7.09
C ASP A 66 -0.42 14.81 -6.58
N LEU A 67 -1.24 14.27 -7.49
CA LEU A 67 -2.23 13.24 -7.18
C LEU A 67 -1.58 11.92 -6.78
N ILE A 68 -0.50 11.53 -7.44
CA ILE A 68 0.32 10.38 -7.06
C ILE A 68 0.89 10.58 -5.66
N ASP A 69 1.51 11.73 -5.38
CA ASP A 69 2.14 12.00 -4.09
C ASP A 69 1.13 11.97 -2.94
N ARG A 70 -0.04 12.58 -3.13
CA ARG A 70 -1.15 12.52 -2.16
C ARG A 70 -1.65 11.08 -1.95
N SER A 71 -1.76 10.30 -3.01
CA SER A 71 -2.20 8.90 -2.94
C SER A 71 -1.17 8.02 -2.25
N VAL A 72 0.12 8.22 -2.51
CA VAL A 72 1.23 7.55 -1.82
C VAL A 72 1.22 7.89 -0.33
N ALA A 73 1.03 9.17 0.02
CA ALA A 73 0.93 9.59 1.41
C ALA A 73 -0.25 8.93 2.12
N HIS A 74 -1.43 8.89 1.48
CA HIS A 74 -2.61 8.22 2.02
C HIS A 74 -2.36 6.73 2.31
N MET A 75 -1.78 6.00 1.34
CA MET A 75 -1.45 4.58 1.50
C MET A 75 -0.41 4.34 2.60
N LYS A 76 0.61 5.22 2.69
CA LYS A 76 1.61 5.14 3.77
C LYS A 76 1.00 5.33 5.15
N THR A 77 0.08 6.28 5.31
CA THR A 77 -0.61 6.51 6.58
C THR A 77 -1.46 5.30 6.98
N GLY A 78 -2.29 4.78 6.07
CA GLY A 78 -3.11 3.60 6.35
C GLY A 78 -2.27 2.36 6.73
N HIS A 79 -1.16 2.12 6.01
CA HIS A 79 -0.24 1.05 6.37
C HIS A 79 0.49 1.32 7.68
N ALA A 80 0.93 2.54 7.98
CA ALA A 80 1.58 2.86 9.25
C ALA A 80 0.68 2.58 10.44
N GLU A 81 -0.62 2.86 10.33
CA GLU A 81 -1.63 2.53 11.33
C GLU A 81 -1.75 1.01 11.50
N SER A 82 -1.98 0.26 10.42
CA SER A 82 -2.12 -1.21 10.47
C SER A 82 -0.85 -1.93 10.96
N PHE A 83 0.33 -1.46 10.55
CA PHE A 83 1.61 -2.03 11.01
C PHE A 83 1.95 -1.60 12.44
N GLY A 84 1.50 -0.43 12.89
CA GLY A 84 1.61 -0.01 14.29
C GLY A 84 0.81 -0.91 15.21
N GLU A 85 -0.41 -1.29 14.81
CA GLU A 85 -1.22 -2.27 15.53
C GLU A 85 -0.55 -3.66 15.57
N LEU A 86 0.03 -4.12 14.45
CA LEU A 86 0.70 -5.42 14.35
C LEU A 86 2.02 -5.49 15.14
N LEU A 87 2.84 -4.44 15.07
CA LEU A 87 4.23 -4.43 15.57
C LEU A 87 4.40 -3.70 16.92
N GLY A 88 3.39 -3.02 17.44
CA GLY A 88 3.48 -2.24 18.68
C GLY A 88 4.46 -1.04 18.63
N PRO A 89 4.49 -0.20 19.69
CA PRO A 89 5.41 0.92 19.76
C PRO A 89 6.85 0.41 19.86
N GLY A 90 7.68 0.74 18.86
CA GLY A 90 9.08 0.31 18.78
C GLY A 90 9.38 -0.79 17.74
N GLY A 91 8.38 -1.34 17.05
CA GLY A 91 8.59 -2.29 15.94
C GLY A 91 8.88 -3.74 16.36
N SER A 92 8.69 -4.08 17.62
CA SER A 92 8.79 -5.44 18.13
C SER A 92 7.40 -6.07 18.17
N LEU A 93 7.14 -7.07 17.30
CA LEU A 93 5.91 -7.89 17.21
C LEU A 93 5.11 -7.83 18.51
N SER A 94 3.96 -7.15 18.47
CA SER A 94 3.14 -6.99 19.67
C SER A 94 2.83 -8.38 20.20
N LYS A 95 3.06 -8.61 21.51
CA LYS A 95 2.94 -9.92 22.17
C LYS A 95 1.48 -10.41 22.27
N ILE A 96 0.67 -10.26 21.22
CA ILE A 96 -0.77 -10.54 21.24
C ILE A 96 -1.09 -12.01 20.90
N HIS A 97 -0.11 -12.83 20.47
CA HIS A 97 -0.29 -14.28 20.40
C HIS A 97 0.78 -15.02 21.20
N LYS A 98 0.56 -15.13 22.51
CA LYS A 98 0.99 -16.30 23.29
C LYS A 98 -0.27 -16.99 23.80
N LEU A 99 -0.75 -17.95 23.01
CA LEU A 99 -1.55 -19.08 23.52
C LEU A 99 -0.57 -20.20 23.84
#